data_AF-A0ABD0R6S5-F1
#
_entry.id   AF-A0ABD0R6S5-F1
#
_cell.length_a   1.000
_cell.length_b   1.000
_cell.length_c   1.000
_cell.angle_alpha   90.00
_cell.angle_beta   90.00
_cell.angle_gamma   90.00
#
_symmetry.space_group_name_H-M   'P 1'
#
loop_
_entity.id
_entity.type
_entity.pdbx_description
1 polymer ?
#
loop_
_entity_poly.entity_id
_entity_poly.type
_entity_poly.pdbx_seq_one_letter_code
_entity_poly.pdbx_strand_id
1 'polypeptide(L)' 'MIRRVVRQSKFRHVFGQAVKNDQCYDDIRVSRVTWDSAFCAVNPKFVAIIVEASGGGAFLVLPLQK' A
#
# COMPACT_ATOMS: atom_id res chain seq x y z
N MET A 1 -38.27 -25.73 -1.35
CA MET A 1 -37.33 -24.66 -1.73
C MET A 1 -36.00 -24.92 -1.02
N ILE A 2 -34.94 -25.29 -1.75
CA ILE A 2 -33.63 -25.60 -1.14
C ILE A 2 -33.04 -24.31 -0.57
N ARG A 3 -32.92 -24.23 0.76
CA ARG A 3 -32.21 -23.12 1.42
C ARG A 3 -30.74 -23.23 1.06
N ARG A 4 -30.20 -22.22 0.37
CA ARG A 4 -28.75 -22.09 0.21
C ARG A 4 -28.14 -21.87 1.59
N VAL A 5 -27.37 -22.86 2.04
CA VAL A 5 -26.63 -22.84 3.33
C VAL A 5 -25.62 -21.69 3.38
N VAL A 6 -25.27 -21.13 2.22
CA VAL A 6 -24.17 -20.18 2.07
C VAL A 6 -24.56 -18.96 1.23
N ARG A 7 -24.29 -17.75 1.76
CA ARG A 7 -24.53 -16.46 1.08
C ARG A 7 -23.74 -16.37 -0.21
N GLN A 8 -24.40 -16.19 -1.35
CA GLN A 8 -23.68 -15.94 -2.60
C GLN A 8 -22.90 -14.62 -2.53
N SER A 9 -21.61 -14.70 -2.83
CA SER A 9 -20.76 -13.53 -3.01
C SER A 9 -19.74 -13.85 -4.10
N LYS A 10 -19.58 -12.93 -5.04
CA LYS A 10 -18.51 -13.00 -6.06
C LYS A 10 -17.12 -12.91 -5.44
N PHE A 11 -17.02 -12.40 -4.21
CA PHE A 11 -15.75 -12.18 -3.50
C PHE A 11 -15.39 -13.29 -2.52
N ARG A 12 -16.11 -14.40 -2.53
CA ARG A 12 -15.96 -15.49 -1.56
C ARG A 12 -14.54 -16.08 -1.49
N HIS A 13 -13.81 -16.02 -2.59
CA HIS A 13 -12.46 -16.59 -2.72
C HIS A 13 -11.41 -15.51 -3.03
N VAL A 14 -11.66 -14.26 -2.64
CA VAL A 14 -10.64 -13.20 -2.74
C VAL A 14 -9.56 -13.45 -1.69
N PHE A 15 -8.30 -13.42 -2.11
CA PHE A 15 -7.13 -13.50 -1.24
C PHE A 15 -6.07 -12.50 -1.72
N GLY A 16 -5.22 -12.04 -0.79
CA GLY A 16 -4.09 -11.17 -1.11
C GLY A 16 -2.87 -11.99 -1.54
N GLN A 17 -2.13 -11.48 -2.51
CA GLN A 17 -0.86 -12.05 -2.96
C GLN A 17 0.20 -10.96 -2.89
N ALA A 18 1.22 -11.15 -2.07
CA ALA A 18 2.38 -10.26 -2.05
C ALA A 18 3.21 -10.44 -3.33
N VAL A 19 3.78 -9.34 -3.82
CA VAL A 19 4.74 -9.35 -4.93
C VAL A 19 6.12 -9.82 -4.44
N LYS A 20 6.99 -10.18 -5.38
CA LYS A 20 8.38 -10.54 -5.09
C LYS A 20 9.21 -9.29 -4.76
N ASN A 21 10.29 -9.46 -4.01
CA ASN A 21 11.14 -8.33 -3.57
C ASN A 21 11.74 -7.51 -4.71
N ASP A 22 11.97 -8.10 -5.88
CA ASP A 22 12.45 -7.40 -7.09
C ASP A 22 11.43 -6.41 -7.67
N GLN A 23 10.18 -6.46 -7.20
CA GLN A 23 9.09 -5.54 -7.53
C GLN A 23 8.74 -4.60 -6.38
N CYS A 24 9.50 -4.65 -5.27
CA CYS A 24 9.34 -3.78 -4.12
C CYS A 24 10.29 -2.57 -4.20
N TYR A 25 10.00 -1.58 -3.36
CA TYR A 25 10.92 -0.48 -3.08
C TYR A 25 11.61 -0.73 -1.75
N ASP A 26 12.93 -0.92 -1.80
CA ASP A 26 13.77 -1.15 -0.63
C ASP A 26 14.53 0.12 -0.23
N ASP A 27 15.13 0.10 0.97
CA ASP A 27 15.96 1.19 1.54
C ASP A 27 15.22 2.55 1.71
N ILE A 28 13.91 2.51 1.95
CA ILE A 28 13.11 3.70 2.26
C ILE A 28 12.94 3.84 3.77
N ARG A 29 13.44 4.95 4.33
CA ARG A 29 13.25 5.31 5.74
C ARG A 29 11.90 6.00 5.95
N VAL A 30 10.85 5.19 6.07
CA VAL A 30 9.47 5.67 6.31
C VAL A 30 9.38 6.43 7.64
N SER A 31 8.58 7.49 7.68
CA SER A 31 8.32 8.28 8.88
C SER A 31 7.82 7.41 10.05
N ARG A 32 8.37 7.67 11.24
CA ARG A 32 7.95 7.07 12.52
C ARG A 32 7.12 8.01 13.38
N VAL A 33 6.75 9.18 12.83
CA VAL A 33 5.93 10.17 13.53
C VAL A 33 4.54 9.60 13.77
N THR A 34 3.96 9.85 14.94
CA THR A 34 2.58 9.46 15.25
C THR A 34 1.60 10.41 14.56
N TRP A 35 0.94 9.94 13.51
CA TRP A 35 -0.07 10.69 12.77
C TRP A 35 -1.06 9.73 12.11
N ASP A 36 -2.35 10.11 12.01
CA ASP A 36 -3.42 9.21 11.52
C ASP A 36 -3.47 9.06 9.98
N SER A 37 -2.41 9.45 9.28
CA SER A 37 -2.33 9.32 7.81
C SER A 37 -1.81 7.95 7.41
N ALA A 38 -2.15 7.51 6.20
CA ALA A 38 -1.65 6.27 5.61
C ALA A 38 -0.14 6.28 5.26
N PHE A 39 0.53 7.43 5.34
CA PHE A 39 1.95 7.69 5.02
C PHE A 39 2.37 7.39 3.58
N CYS A 40 1.49 6.85 2.76
CA CYS A 40 1.71 6.51 1.38
C CYS A 40 0.49 6.89 0.52
N ALA A 41 0.74 7.41 -0.68
CA ALA A 41 -0.26 7.65 -1.70
C ALA A 41 0.29 7.18 -3.06
N VAL A 42 -0.57 6.57 -3.89
CA VAL A 42 -0.17 6.00 -5.18
C VAL A 42 -1.12 6.43 -6.29
N ASN A 43 -0.57 6.64 -7.47
CA ASN A 43 -1.32 6.79 -8.72
C ASN A 43 -0.69 5.88 -9.80
N PRO A 44 -1.23 5.79 -11.03
CA PRO A 44 -0.70 4.90 -12.06
C PRO A 44 0.73 5.17 -12.53
N LYS A 45 1.35 6.30 -12.14
CA LYS A 45 2.69 6.71 -12.56
C LYS A 45 3.69 6.84 -11.41
N PHE A 46 3.23 7.15 -10.20
CA PHE A 46 4.08 7.49 -9.06
C PHE A 46 3.54 6.92 -7.75
N VAL A 47 4.46 6.68 -6.82
CA VAL A 47 4.20 6.47 -5.40
C VAL A 47 4.86 7.57 -4.59
N ALA A 48 4.14 8.13 -3.61
CA ALA A 48 4.63 9.13 -2.67
C ALA A 48 4.63 8.55 -1.25
N ILE A 49 5.75 8.69 -0.53
CA ILE A 49 5.96 8.07 0.79
C ILE A 49 6.51 9.13 1.74
N ILE A 50 5.88 9.31 2.91
CA ILE A 50 6.40 10.20 3.95
C ILE A 50 7.64 9.55 4.57
N VAL A 51 8.76 10.27 4.58
CA VAL A 51 10.05 9.78 5.09
C VAL A 51 10.44 10.46 6.40
N GLU A 52 11.30 9.80 7.16
CA GLU A 52 11.87 10.36 8.39
C GLU A 52 12.71 11.61 8.08
N ALA A 53 12.41 12.73 8.73
CA ALA A 53 13.18 13.97 8.63
C ALA A 53 13.12 14.77 9.94
N SER A 54 14.24 15.44 10.27
CA SER A 54 14.42 16.18 11.53
C SER A 54 13.43 17.33 11.74
N GLY A 55 12.77 17.83 10.69
CA GLY A 55 11.81 18.94 10.75
C GLY A 55 10.36 18.56 10.44
N GLY A 56 10.07 17.26 10.26
CA GLY A 56 8.77 16.78 9.79
C GLY A 56 8.46 17.15 8.33
N GLY A 57 7.41 16.55 7.76
CA GLY A 57 6.85 16.95 6.46
C GLY A 57 7.64 16.56 5.20
N ALA A 58 8.77 15.85 5.31
CA ALA A 58 9.49 15.36 4.14
C ALA A 58 8.80 14.13 3.51
N PHE A 59 8.85 14.03 2.19
CA PHE A 59 8.33 12.89 1.44
C PHE A 59 9.19 12.59 0.22
N LEU A 60 9.21 11.32 -0.18
CA LEU A 60 9.86 10.79 -1.36
C LEU A 60 8.79 10.51 -2.43
N VAL A 61 9.10 10.80 -3.70
CA VAL A 61 8.26 10.45 -4.85
C VAL A 61 9.08 9.55 -5.79
N LEU A 62 8.58 8.35 -6.05
CA LEU A 62 9.21 7.38 -6.94
C LEU A 62 8.32 7.10 -8.16
N PRO A 63 8.87 7.02 -9.38
CA PRO A 63 8.11 6.54 -10.53
C PRO A 63 7.81 5.03 -10.39
N LEU A 64 6.65 4.61 -10.88
CA LEU A 64 6.27 3.18 -10.96
C LEU A 64 6.92 2.47 -12.15
N GLN A 65 7.45 3.25 -13.10
CA GLN A 65 8.16 2.76 -14.27
C GLN A 65 9.67 3.00 -14.06
N LYS A 66 10.50 2.01 -14.38
CA LYS A 66 11.96 2.18 -14.46
C LYS A 66 12.32 3.07 -15.66
#